data_AF-A0A8H6WHN3-F1
#
_entry.id   AF-A0A8H6WHN3-F1
#
_cell.length_a   1.000
_cell.length_b   1.000
_cell.length_c   1.000
_cell.angle_alpha   90.00
_cell.angle_beta   90.00
_cell.angle_gamma   90.00
#
_symmetry.space_group_name_H-M   'P 1'
#
loop_
_entity.id
_entity.type
_entity.pdbx_description
1 polymer ?
#
loop_
_entity_poly.entity_id
_entity_poly.type
_entity_poly.pdbx_seq_one_letter_code
_entity_poly.pdbx_strand_id
1 'polypeptide(L)'
;MSDATEQPMEDVGAPMPSDELDAALTRLQESPHDTEGWKRAVDLAESSHDLSRIRKAYDALLKQYPNNPSAQAAYINHFLVGNNKATSSEAEELLNKFLRTSPAVDLWRAYLDYVQGTNPQGTTTRETVRKAFEFALNHIGQDRDSGFIHAAYLKFLADADWDPQQKMDTLRKAYHSAVQIPLDNVEKFWSDLEAFEIGLNKITTRGTCRSTRMQARTVLRQLSGHLRGLNLANPYGGLALRSPPTFTLAERQLVGC
;
A
#
# COMPACT_ATOMS: atom_id res chain seq x y z
N MET A 1 20.82 61.21 38.64
CA MET A 1 20.77 61.31 37.18
C MET A 1 21.50 60.09 36.65
N SER A 2 20.80 58.94 36.66
CA SER A 2 20.31 58.26 35.45
C SER A 2 21.47 57.53 34.78
N ASP A 3 21.81 56.31 35.20
CA ASP A 3 21.16 55.04 34.85
C ASP A 3 20.75 54.95 33.37
N ALA A 4 21.50 54.15 32.63
CA ALA A 4 21.15 53.62 31.31
C ALA A 4 21.89 52.28 31.17
N THR A 5 21.29 51.27 31.81
CA THR A 5 21.63 49.86 31.63
C THR A 5 21.26 49.45 30.20
N GLU A 6 22.26 49.16 29.37
CA GLU A 6 22.09 48.57 28.05
C GLU A 6 21.99 47.04 28.23
N GLN A 7 20.76 46.51 28.27
CA GLN A 7 20.52 45.06 28.17
C GLN A 7 20.56 44.65 26.69
N PRO A 8 21.36 43.66 26.28
CA PRO A 8 21.16 43.01 25.00
C PRO A 8 19.92 42.13 25.09
N MET A 9 18.95 42.48 24.25
CA MET A 9 17.74 41.76 23.90
C MET A 9 18.05 40.26 23.67
N GLU A 10 17.58 39.39 24.57
CA GLU A 10 17.49 37.96 24.31
C GLU A 10 16.55 37.76 23.13
N ASP A 11 17.12 37.39 21.99
CA ASP A 11 16.41 36.80 20.87
C ASP A 11 15.85 35.44 21.33
N VAL A 12 14.64 35.46 21.90
CA VAL A 12 13.86 34.25 22.18
C VAL A 12 13.38 33.74 20.83
N GLY A 13 14.30 33.12 20.10
CA GLY A 13 14.00 32.32 18.94
C GLY A 13 12.98 31.26 19.34
N ALA A 14 11.84 31.26 18.65
CA ALA A 14 10.82 30.23 18.80
C ALA A 14 11.49 28.84 18.83
N PRO A 15 11.06 27.91 19.70
CA PRO A 15 11.66 26.59 19.76
C PRO A 15 11.65 25.99 18.36
N MET A 16 12.84 25.66 17.89
CA MET A 16 13.04 25.12 16.55
C MET A 16 12.17 23.87 16.41
N PRO A 17 11.52 23.64 15.27
CA PRO A 17 10.63 22.49 15.09
C PRO A 17 11.33 21.14 15.34
N SER A 18 12.67 21.09 15.33
CA SER A 18 13.48 19.90 15.68
C SER A 18 13.26 19.44 17.12
N ASP A 19 13.20 20.38 18.07
CA ASP A 19 13.06 20.06 19.49
C ASP A 19 11.66 19.57 19.81
N GLU A 20 10.65 20.06 19.08
CA GLU A 20 9.26 19.66 19.28
C GLU A 20 9.00 18.19 18.89
N LEU A 21 9.59 17.71 17.78
CA LEU A 21 9.46 16.32 17.35
C LEU A 21 10.15 15.38 18.35
N ASP A 22 11.33 15.73 18.82
CA ASP A 22 12.09 14.91 19.76
C ASP A 22 11.42 14.87 21.15
N ALA A 23 10.88 16.00 21.60
CA ALA A 23 10.05 16.06 22.80
C ALA A 23 8.73 15.28 22.64
N ALA A 24 8.12 15.27 21.44
CA ALA A 24 6.94 14.46 21.16
C ALA A 24 7.27 12.96 21.18
N LEU A 25 8.35 12.53 20.53
CA LEU A 25 8.78 11.13 20.52
C LEU A 25 9.17 10.63 21.91
N THR A 26 9.82 11.46 22.72
CA THR A 26 10.18 11.11 24.11
C THR A 26 8.92 10.88 24.96
N ARG A 27 7.94 11.78 24.88
CA ARG A 27 6.64 11.58 25.56
C ARG A 27 5.91 10.32 25.09
N LEU A 28 6.01 9.98 23.80
CA LEU A 28 5.42 8.78 23.23
C LEU A 28 6.15 7.49 23.66
N GLN A 29 7.43 7.55 24.02
CA GLN A 29 8.11 6.42 24.65
C GLN A 29 7.57 6.15 26.06
N GLU A 30 7.21 7.20 26.80
CA GLU A 30 6.59 7.08 28.13
C GLU A 30 5.12 6.67 28.05
N SER A 31 4.42 7.07 26.97
CA SER A 31 3.02 6.72 26.70
C SER A 31 2.84 6.04 25.33
N PRO A 32 3.27 4.76 25.17
CA PRO A 32 3.30 4.09 23.85
C PRO A 32 1.95 3.88 23.18
N HIS A 33 0.85 3.98 23.93
CA HIS A 33 -0.51 3.69 23.47
C HIS A 33 -1.30 4.95 23.06
N ASP A 34 -0.68 6.13 23.09
CA ASP A 34 -1.32 7.38 22.66
C ASP A 34 -1.39 7.47 21.13
N THR A 35 -2.50 7.01 20.56
CA THR A 35 -2.71 7.01 19.10
C THR A 35 -2.75 8.40 18.49
N GLU A 36 -3.24 9.40 19.23
CA GLU A 36 -3.34 10.77 18.72
C GLU A 36 -1.98 11.47 18.77
N GLY A 37 -1.19 11.22 19.81
CA GLY A 37 0.19 11.70 19.88
C GLY A 37 1.07 11.14 18.76
N TRP A 38 0.94 9.85 18.43
CA TRP A 38 1.65 9.24 17.30
C TRP A 38 1.27 9.86 15.95
N LYS A 39 -0.03 10.13 15.71
CA LYS A 39 -0.48 10.83 14.49
C LYS A 39 0.15 12.22 14.39
N ARG A 40 0.07 13.02 15.47
CA ARG A 40 0.67 14.36 15.52
C ARG A 40 2.17 14.34 15.29
N ALA A 41 2.89 13.36 15.86
CA ALA A 41 4.34 13.24 15.65
C ALA A 41 4.69 12.99 14.18
N VAL A 42 3.89 12.17 13.48
CA VAL A 42 4.07 11.95 12.04
C VAL A 42 3.70 13.20 11.25
N ASP A 43 2.58 13.86 11.55
CA ASP A 43 2.18 15.11 10.87
C ASP A 43 3.26 16.21 11.02
N LEU A 44 3.87 16.32 12.22
CA LEU A 44 5.00 17.23 12.48
C LEU A 44 6.25 16.86 11.68
N ALA A 45 6.50 15.57 11.47
CA ALA A 45 7.63 15.11 10.66
C ALA A 45 7.36 15.39 9.16
N GLU A 46 6.16 15.07 8.66
CA GLU A 46 5.78 15.27 7.27
C GLU A 46 5.75 16.76 6.89
N SER A 47 5.21 17.62 7.77
CA SER A 47 5.17 19.08 7.56
C SER A 47 6.56 19.73 7.51
N SER A 48 7.58 19.09 8.10
CA SER A 48 8.96 19.58 8.01
C SER A 48 9.62 19.32 6.65
N HIS A 49 9.06 18.41 5.84
CA HIS A 49 9.61 17.94 4.55
C HIS A 49 11.07 17.44 4.62
N ASP A 50 11.58 17.15 5.83
CA ASP A 50 12.91 16.60 6.06
C ASP A 50 12.84 15.07 6.15
N LEU A 51 13.49 14.39 5.20
CA LEU A 51 13.52 12.93 5.12
C LEU A 51 14.15 12.28 6.35
N SER A 52 15.11 12.95 7.02
CA SER A 52 15.73 12.43 8.24
C SER A 52 14.73 12.40 9.41
N ARG A 53 13.92 13.45 9.51
CA ARG A 53 12.84 13.56 10.52
C ARG A 53 11.73 12.56 10.26
N ILE A 54 11.32 12.43 9.01
CA ILE A 54 10.34 11.43 8.56
C ILE A 54 10.84 10.03 8.93
N ARG A 55 12.10 9.68 8.61
CA ARG A 55 12.72 8.41 9.03
C ARG A 55 12.61 8.19 10.53
N LYS A 56 13.07 9.15 11.33
CA LYS A 56 13.08 9.03 12.80
C LYS A 56 11.68 8.79 13.37
N ALA A 57 10.68 9.51 12.87
CA ALA A 57 9.30 9.38 13.32
C ALA A 57 8.68 8.03 12.92
N TYR A 58 8.83 7.62 11.66
CA TYR A 58 8.29 6.34 11.18
C TYR A 58 9.01 5.12 11.76
N ASP A 59 10.33 5.18 11.96
CA ASP A 59 11.07 4.09 12.61
C ASP A 59 10.62 3.90 14.07
N ALA A 60 10.39 4.99 14.80
CA ALA A 60 9.85 4.95 16.16
C ALA A 60 8.41 4.39 16.16
N LEU A 61 7.57 4.85 15.23
CA LEU A 61 6.18 4.39 15.10
C LEU A 61 6.11 2.89 14.77
N LEU A 62 6.88 2.43 13.78
CA LEU A 62 6.88 1.04 13.34
C LEU A 62 7.58 0.11 14.33
N LYS A 63 8.42 0.62 15.22
CA LYS A 63 8.93 -0.14 16.36
C LYS A 63 7.81 -0.46 17.36
N GLN A 64 6.88 0.48 17.57
CA GLN A 64 5.72 0.28 18.45
C GLN A 64 4.58 -0.49 17.77
N TYR A 65 4.32 -0.18 16.49
CA TYR A 65 3.26 -0.77 15.67
C TYR A 65 3.85 -1.45 14.43
N PRO A 66 4.54 -2.59 14.58
CA PRO A 66 5.23 -3.26 13.47
C PRO A 66 4.28 -3.77 12.38
N ASN A 67 3.05 -4.12 12.74
CA ASN A 67 2.04 -4.67 11.83
C ASN A 67 1.07 -3.60 11.31
N ASN A 68 1.58 -2.40 11.02
CA ASN A 68 0.78 -1.32 10.44
C ASN A 68 1.07 -1.15 8.94
N PRO A 69 0.29 -1.79 8.04
CA PRO A 69 0.49 -1.71 6.60
C PRO A 69 0.36 -0.29 6.04
N SER A 70 -0.55 0.52 6.59
CA SER A 70 -0.77 1.91 6.17
C SER A 70 0.44 2.78 6.50
N ALA A 71 1.00 2.63 7.70
CA ALA A 71 2.22 3.33 8.11
C ALA A 71 3.43 2.93 7.27
N GLN A 72 3.59 1.63 6.98
CA GLN A 72 4.68 1.13 6.12
C GLN A 72 4.59 1.69 4.70
N ALA A 73 3.39 1.71 4.11
CA ALA A 73 3.16 2.26 2.78
C ALA A 73 3.43 3.77 2.72
N ALA A 74 2.93 4.53 3.70
CA ALA A 74 3.17 5.97 3.80
C ALA A 74 4.67 6.28 3.93
N TYR A 75 5.37 5.54 4.80
CA TYR A 75 6.81 5.69 5.00
C TYR A 75 7.58 5.53 3.68
N ILE A 76 7.31 4.46 2.93
CA ILE A 76 8.02 4.17 1.67
C ILE A 76 7.69 5.21 0.60
N ASN A 77 6.43 5.67 0.50
CA ASN A 77 6.02 6.65 -0.48
C ASN A 77 6.80 7.97 -0.36
N HIS A 78 7.15 8.42 0.85
CA HIS A 78 7.98 9.62 1.05
C HIS A 78 9.37 9.53 0.40
N PHE A 79 9.97 8.34 0.36
CA PHE A 79 11.29 8.13 -0.27
C PHE A 79 11.20 7.90 -1.78
N LEU A 80 10.06 7.39 -2.26
CA LEU A 80 9.82 7.15 -3.69
C LEU A 80 9.57 8.44 -4.48
N VAL A 81 8.94 9.46 -3.88
CA VAL A 81 8.63 10.73 -4.56
C VAL A 81 9.88 11.55 -4.92
N GLY A 82 10.97 11.41 -4.15
CA GLY A 82 12.17 12.24 -4.28
C GLY A 82 13.01 12.01 -5.55
N ASN A 83 12.77 10.94 -6.31
CA ASN A 83 13.46 10.52 -7.54
C ASN A 83 14.99 10.70 -7.56
N ASN A 84 15.63 10.68 -6.38
CA ASN A 84 17.06 10.84 -6.19
C ASN A 84 17.70 9.46 -5.94
N LYS A 85 18.94 9.26 -6.40
CA LYS A 85 19.64 7.96 -6.23
C LYS A 85 19.78 7.54 -4.76
N ALA A 86 20.01 8.50 -3.85
CA ALA A 86 20.12 8.22 -2.42
C ALA A 86 18.77 7.78 -1.82
N THR A 87 17.67 8.45 -2.16
CA THR A 87 16.33 8.10 -1.65
C THR A 87 15.83 6.78 -2.24
N SER A 88 16.27 6.45 -3.47
CA SER A 88 16.00 5.17 -4.12
C SER A 88 16.61 3.98 -3.36
N SER A 89 17.88 4.08 -2.93
CA SER A 89 18.53 3.03 -2.14
C SER A 89 17.81 2.76 -0.82
N GLU A 90 17.38 3.82 -0.14
CA GLU A 90 16.68 3.70 1.13
C GLU A 90 15.26 3.13 0.95
N ALA A 91 14.57 3.52 -0.13
CA ALA A 91 13.29 2.92 -0.49
C ALA A 91 13.42 1.41 -0.78
N GLU A 92 14.49 0.97 -1.45
CA GLU A 92 14.78 -0.46 -1.67
C GLU A 92 14.99 -1.23 -0.37
N GLU A 93 15.73 -0.66 0.59
CA GLU A 93 15.92 -1.27 1.91
C GLU A 93 14.60 -1.44 2.66
N LEU A 94 13.78 -0.38 2.67
CA LEU A 94 12.46 -0.40 3.30
C LEU A 94 11.51 -1.40 2.62
N LEU A 95 11.50 -1.44 1.29
CA LEU A 95 10.76 -2.43 0.50
C LEU A 95 11.21 -3.85 0.85
N ASN A 96 12.51 -4.14 0.86
CA ASN A 96 13.02 -5.46 1.22
C ASN A 96 12.63 -5.89 2.64
N LYS A 97 12.54 -4.93 3.58
CA LYS A 97 12.15 -5.18 4.97
C LYS A 97 10.66 -5.48 5.13
N PHE A 98 9.79 -4.75 4.46
CA PHE A 98 8.33 -4.79 4.72
C PHE A 98 7.51 -5.56 3.68
N LEU A 99 7.99 -5.70 2.44
CA LEU A 99 7.17 -6.19 1.33
C LEU A 99 6.63 -7.62 1.54
N ARG A 100 7.45 -8.53 2.09
CA ARG A 100 7.06 -9.93 2.31
C ARG A 100 6.18 -10.15 3.54
N THR A 101 6.27 -9.25 4.52
CA THR A 101 5.57 -9.37 5.80
C THR A 101 4.26 -8.60 5.82
N SER A 102 4.15 -7.56 4.99
CA SER A 102 2.99 -6.70 4.93
C SER A 102 1.88 -7.26 4.03
N PRO A 103 0.63 -7.31 4.52
CA PRO A 103 -0.53 -7.63 3.69
C PRO A 103 -1.04 -6.43 2.87
N ALA A 104 -0.33 -5.29 2.85
CA ALA A 104 -0.81 -4.07 2.19
C ALA A 104 -0.73 -4.18 0.66
N VAL A 105 -1.86 -4.18 -0.03
CA VAL A 105 -1.89 -4.13 -1.51
C VAL A 105 -1.21 -2.87 -2.05
N ASP A 106 -1.36 -1.73 -1.38
CA ASP A 106 -0.76 -0.46 -1.79
C ASP A 106 0.77 -0.49 -1.77
N LEU A 107 1.36 -1.26 -0.85
CA LEU A 107 2.82 -1.44 -0.79
C LEU A 107 3.32 -2.20 -2.03
N TRP A 108 2.61 -3.25 -2.43
CA TRP A 108 2.91 -3.99 -3.65
C TRP A 108 2.70 -3.14 -4.91
N ARG A 109 1.74 -2.22 -4.91
CA ARG A 109 1.58 -1.23 -5.98
C ARG A 109 2.82 -0.33 -6.09
N ALA A 110 3.25 0.27 -4.98
CA ALA A 110 4.43 1.13 -4.92
C ALA A 110 5.71 0.40 -5.37
N TYR A 111 5.87 -0.86 -4.99
CA TYR A 111 6.95 -1.73 -5.47
C TYR A 111 6.94 -1.90 -6.99
N LEU A 112 5.78 -2.18 -7.59
CA LEU A 112 5.67 -2.39 -9.03
C LEU A 112 5.93 -1.09 -9.80
N ASP A 113 5.43 0.04 -9.30
CA ASP A 113 5.68 1.37 -9.88
C ASP A 113 7.18 1.70 -9.85
N TYR A 114 7.85 1.40 -8.73
CA TYR A 114 9.29 1.56 -8.59
C TYR A 114 10.07 0.70 -9.60
N VAL A 115 9.75 -0.60 -9.70
CA VAL A 115 10.43 -1.51 -10.64
C VAL A 115 10.24 -1.05 -12.09
N GLN A 116 9.04 -0.57 -12.44
CA GLN A 116 8.78 -0.04 -13.78
C GLN A 116 9.54 1.26 -14.07
N GLY A 117 9.63 2.17 -13.10
CA GLY A 117 10.37 3.43 -13.24
C GLY A 117 11.88 3.23 -13.40
N THR A 118 12.46 2.29 -12.64
CA THR A 118 13.90 2.02 -12.65
C THR A 118 14.35 1.19 -13.86
N ASN A 119 13.43 0.50 -14.53
CA ASN A 119 13.71 -0.38 -15.67
C ASN A 119 13.05 0.15 -16.96
N PRO A 120 13.57 1.25 -17.56
CA PRO A 120 13.03 1.76 -18.81
C PRO A 120 13.18 0.73 -19.95
N GLN A 121 12.30 0.88 -20.94
CA GLN A 121 11.97 -0.09 -21.99
C GLN A 121 13.21 -0.76 -22.64
N GLY A 122 13.25 -2.09 -22.55
CA GLY A 122 14.26 -2.99 -23.12
C GLY A 122 13.83 -4.45 -22.95
N THR A 123 14.39 -5.38 -23.72
CA THR A 123 13.98 -6.80 -23.69
C THR A 123 14.33 -7.48 -22.36
N THR A 124 15.55 -7.27 -21.86
CA THR A 124 16.01 -7.78 -20.56
C THR A 124 15.30 -7.14 -19.38
N THR A 125 15.01 -5.83 -19.46
CA THR A 125 14.27 -5.09 -18.43
C THR A 125 12.81 -5.54 -18.35
N ARG A 126 12.18 -5.89 -19.48
CA ARG A 126 10.82 -6.46 -19.52
C ARG A 126 10.72 -7.80 -18.81
N GLU A 127 11.71 -8.68 -18.93
CA GLU A 127 11.70 -9.95 -18.18
C GLU A 127 11.78 -9.72 -16.66
N THR A 128 12.58 -8.75 -16.22
CA THR A 128 12.66 -8.36 -14.81
C THR A 128 11.32 -7.82 -14.30
N VAL A 129 10.68 -6.92 -15.07
CA VAL A 129 9.35 -6.38 -14.73
C VAL A 129 8.31 -7.50 -14.68
N ARG A 130 8.34 -8.44 -15.63
CA ARG A 130 7.45 -9.61 -15.61
C ARG A 130 7.62 -10.44 -14.35
N LYS A 131 8.86 -10.77 -13.98
CA LYS A 131 9.16 -11.54 -12.75
C LYS A 131 8.67 -10.79 -11.50
N ALA A 132 8.77 -9.46 -11.47
CA ALA A 132 8.25 -8.65 -10.37
C ALA A 132 6.72 -8.72 -10.28
N PHE A 133 6.00 -8.66 -11.41
CA PHE A 133 4.55 -8.86 -11.44
C PHE A 133 4.14 -10.27 -10.97
N GLU A 134 4.79 -11.32 -11.49
CA GLU A 134 4.52 -12.69 -11.07
C GLU A 134 4.80 -12.88 -9.57
N PHE A 135 5.88 -12.26 -9.07
CA PHE A 135 6.21 -12.26 -7.64
C PHE A 135 5.12 -11.59 -6.80
N ALA A 136 4.63 -10.41 -7.21
CA ALA A 136 3.54 -9.71 -6.53
C ALA A 136 2.23 -10.51 -6.55
N LEU A 137 1.84 -11.04 -7.72
CA LEU A 137 0.61 -11.83 -7.88
C LEU A 137 0.63 -13.11 -7.03
N ASN A 138 1.80 -13.74 -6.86
CA ASN A 138 1.93 -14.92 -6.00
C ASN A 138 1.76 -14.61 -4.50
N HIS A 139 2.06 -13.39 -4.05
CA HIS A 139 1.96 -13.01 -2.63
C HIS A 139 0.63 -12.34 -2.30
N ILE A 140 0.19 -11.38 -3.11
CA ILE A 140 -0.99 -10.55 -2.83
C ILE A 140 -2.12 -10.69 -3.86
N GLY A 141 -1.93 -11.48 -4.91
CA GLY A 141 -2.90 -11.59 -6.01
C GLY A 141 -4.24 -12.24 -5.62
N GLN A 142 -4.33 -12.91 -4.47
CA GLN A 142 -5.59 -13.46 -3.94
C GLN A 142 -6.40 -12.45 -3.12
N ASP A 143 -5.82 -11.28 -2.82
CA ASP A 143 -6.49 -10.25 -2.06
C ASP A 143 -7.59 -9.59 -2.89
N ARG A 144 -8.72 -9.25 -2.24
CA ARG A 144 -9.87 -8.60 -2.87
C ARG A 144 -9.50 -7.30 -3.58
N ASP A 145 -8.61 -6.50 -2.99
CA ASP A 145 -8.24 -5.16 -3.45
C ASP A 145 -7.08 -5.22 -4.47
N SER A 146 -6.52 -6.42 -4.72
CA SER A 146 -5.43 -6.64 -5.70
C SER A 146 -5.85 -6.52 -7.16
N GLY A 147 -7.14 -6.25 -7.43
CA GLY A 147 -7.70 -6.14 -8.76
C GLY A 147 -6.97 -5.16 -9.69
N PHE A 148 -6.41 -4.09 -9.14
CA PHE A 148 -5.58 -3.16 -9.92
C PHE A 148 -4.28 -3.81 -10.42
N ILE A 149 -3.63 -4.65 -9.61
CA ILE A 149 -2.37 -5.32 -9.96
C ILE A 149 -2.59 -6.30 -11.12
N HIS A 150 -3.68 -7.08 -11.06
CA HIS A 150 -4.08 -7.97 -12.17
C HIS A 150 -4.32 -7.19 -13.46
N ALA A 151 -5.01 -6.04 -13.39
CA ALA A 151 -5.27 -5.21 -14.56
C ALA A 151 -3.98 -4.61 -15.14
N ALA A 152 -3.08 -4.13 -14.28
CA ALA A 152 -1.77 -3.63 -14.69
C ALA A 152 -0.92 -4.72 -15.35
N TYR A 153 -0.94 -5.95 -14.82
CA TYR A 153 -0.24 -7.08 -15.42
C TYR A 153 -0.80 -7.48 -16.78
N LEU A 154 -2.13 -7.54 -16.93
CA LEU A 154 -2.79 -7.80 -18.21
C LEU A 154 -2.44 -6.74 -19.26
N LYS A 155 -2.44 -5.46 -18.87
CA LYS A 155 -2.01 -4.37 -19.75
C LYS A 155 -0.54 -4.53 -20.15
N PHE A 156 0.34 -4.83 -19.20
CA PHE A 156 1.76 -5.08 -19.47
C PHE A 156 1.96 -6.22 -20.48
N LEU A 157 1.22 -7.33 -20.35
CA LEU A 157 1.25 -8.44 -21.31
C LEU A 157 0.67 -8.06 -22.68
N ALA A 158 -0.35 -7.20 -22.72
CA ALA A 158 -0.95 -6.72 -23.96
C ALA A 158 -0.05 -5.76 -24.72
N ASP A 159 0.76 -4.96 -24.02
CA ASP A 159 1.73 -4.03 -24.62
C ASP A 159 3.05 -4.73 -25.01
N ALA A 160 3.29 -5.94 -24.51
CA ALA A 160 4.49 -6.71 -24.83
C ALA A 160 4.55 -7.11 -26.32
N ASP A 161 5.71 -6.88 -26.92
CA ASP A 161 6.04 -7.28 -28.29
C ASP A 161 6.60 -8.71 -28.29
N TRP A 162 5.69 -9.68 -28.15
CA TRP A 162 5.99 -11.11 -28.13
C TRP A 162 5.43 -11.80 -29.36
N ASP A 163 5.89 -13.03 -29.60
CA ASP A 163 5.29 -13.89 -30.60
C ASP A 163 3.76 -13.97 -30.38
N PRO A 164 2.93 -13.75 -31.43
CA PRO A 164 1.48 -13.66 -31.29
C PRO A 164 0.84 -14.87 -30.60
N GLN A 165 1.37 -16.07 -30.84
CA GLN A 165 0.83 -17.30 -30.24
C GLN A 165 1.15 -17.36 -28.74
N GLN A 166 2.40 -17.08 -28.37
CA GLN A 166 2.82 -17.05 -26.96
C GLN A 166 2.09 -15.97 -26.17
N LYS A 167 1.93 -14.78 -26.77
CA LYS A 167 1.17 -13.67 -26.18
C LYS A 167 -0.28 -14.06 -25.92
N MET A 168 -0.93 -14.68 -26.90
CA MET A 168 -2.31 -15.15 -26.77
C MET A 168 -2.45 -16.15 -25.61
N ASP A 169 -1.60 -17.17 -25.55
CA ASP A 169 -1.73 -18.22 -24.54
C ASP A 169 -1.42 -17.69 -23.12
N THR A 170 -0.47 -16.76 -22.99
CA THR A 170 -0.15 -16.11 -21.72
C THR A 170 -1.28 -15.20 -21.25
N LEU A 171 -1.84 -14.36 -22.14
CA LEU A 171 -2.98 -13.50 -21.84
C LEU A 171 -4.20 -14.32 -21.44
N ARG A 172 -4.53 -15.38 -22.18
CA ARG A 172 -5.65 -16.27 -21.86
C ARG A 172 -5.48 -16.86 -20.46
N LYS A 173 -4.28 -17.35 -20.12
CA LYS A 173 -3.98 -17.89 -18.78
C LYS A 173 -4.16 -16.84 -17.69
N ALA A 174 -3.66 -15.62 -17.91
CA ALA A 174 -3.78 -14.51 -16.95
C ALA A 174 -5.24 -14.09 -16.71
N TYR A 175 -6.06 -13.99 -17.75
CA TYR A 175 -7.49 -13.70 -17.61
C TYR A 175 -8.23 -14.80 -16.83
N HIS A 176 -7.99 -16.07 -17.17
CA HIS A 176 -8.64 -17.17 -16.45
C HIS A 176 -8.24 -17.23 -14.97
N SER A 177 -6.98 -16.90 -14.63
CA SER A 177 -6.57 -16.81 -13.23
C SER A 177 -7.26 -15.65 -12.50
N ALA A 178 -7.37 -14.47 -13.12
CA ALA A 178 -7.97 -13.30 -12.47
C ALA A 178 -9.47 -13.48 -12.21
N VAL A 179 -10.20 -14.08 -13.16
CA VAL A 179 -11.65 -14.31 -13.07
C VAL A 179 -12.06 -15.30 -11.98
N GLN A 180 -11.15 -16.20 -11.58
CA GLN A 180 -11.39 -17.17 -10.51
C GLN A 180 -11.32 -16.54 -9.11
N ILE A 181 -10.69 -15.38 -8.99
CA ILE A 181 -10.43 -14.72 -7.71
C ILE A 181 -11.59 -13.76 -7.41
N PRO A 182 -12.11 -13.72 -6.16
CA PRO A 182 -13.12 -12.75 -5.73
C PRO A 182 -12.55 -11.32 -5.64
N LEU A 183 -12.20 -10.73 -6.78
CA LEU A 183 -11.66 -9.37 -6.91
C LEU A 183 -12.79 -8.34 -7.01
N ASP A 184 -12.56 -7.11 -6.54
CA ASP A 184 -13.53 -6.02 -6.63
C ASP A 184 -13.99 -5.70 -8.08
N ASN A 185 -13.07 -5.83 -9.03
CA ASN A 185 -13.29 -5.57 -10.45
C ASN A 185 -13.51 -6.85 -11.28
N VAL A 186 -13.93 -7.96 -10.66
CA VAL A 186 -14.14 -9.25 -11.33
C VAL A 186 -15.11 -9.17 -12.53
N GLU A 187 -16.12 -8.29 -12.47
CA GLU A 187 -17.08 -8.12 -13.56
C GLU A 187 -16.43 -7.52 -14.81
N LYS A 188 -15.48 -6.60 -14.62
CA LYS A 188 -14.71 -6.01 -15.73
C LYS A 188 -13.80 -7.04 -16.38
N PHE A 189 -13.05 -7.82 -15.59
CA PHE A 189 -12.20 -8.89 -16.12
C PHE A 189 -12.98 -9.93 -16.92
N TRP A 190 -14.20 -10.22 -16.48
CA TRP A 190 -15.08 -11.11 -17.21
C TRP A 190 -15.50 -10.55 -18.58
N SER A 191 -15.94 -9.30 -18.61
CA SER A 191 -16.31 -8.62 -19.87
C SER A 191 -15.13 -8.56 -20.83
N ASP A 192 -13.93 -8.24 -20.33
CA ASP A 192 -12.71 -8.17 -21.13
C ASP A 192 -12.30 -9.55 -21.67
N LEU A 193 -12.45 -10.62 -20.87
CA LEU A 193 -12.23 -12.00 -21.30
C LEU A 193 -13.24 -12.44 -22.38
N GLU A 194 -14.52 -12.10 -22.23
CA GLU A 194 -15.54 -12.39 -23.25
C GLU A 194 -15.20 -11.70 -24.57
N ALA A 195 -14.85 -10.41 -24.53
CA ALA A 195 -14.43 -9.66 -25.71
C ALA A 195 -13.18 -10.29 -26.37
N PHE A 196 -12.20 -10.70 -25.55
CA PHE A 196 -10.99 -11.38 -26.02
C PHE A 196 -11.30 -12.72 -26.70
N GLU A 197 -12.12 -13.59 -26.09
CA GLU A 197 -12.47 -14.90 -26.66
C GLU A 197 -13.35 -14.78 -27.92
N ILE A 198 -14.27 -13.81 -27.96
CA ILE A 198 -15.08 -13.50 -29.16
C ILE A 198 -14.15 -13.05 -30.30
N GLY A 199 -13.19 -12.17 -30.02
CA GLY A 199 -12.21 -11.72 -31.01
C GLY A 199 -11.34 -12.83 -31.59
N LEU A 200 -11.24 -13.97 -30.90
CA LEU A 200 -10.47 -15.14 -31.32
C LEU A 200 -11.31 -16.22 -32.03
N ASN A 201 -12.61 -15.97 -32.28
CA ASN A 201 -13.53 -16.88 -32.97
C ASN A 201 -13.62 -18.31 -32.35
N LYS A 202 -13.38 -18.46 -31.04
CA LYS A 202 -13.50 -19.75 -30.33
C LYS A 202 -14.83 -19.84 -29.59
N ILE A 203 -15.78 -20.59 -30.16
CA ILE A 203 -17.14 -20.79 -29.61
C ILE A 203 -17.16 -21.64 -28.32
N THR A 204 -16.10 -22.39 -28.03
CA THR A 204 -16.07 -23.52 -27.07
C THR A 204 -15.89 -23.14 -25.59
N THR A 205 -15.53 -21.91 -25.23
CA THR A 205 -15.19 -21.53 -23.83
C THR A 205 -16.35 -20.99 -22.99
N ARG A 206 -17.53 -20.71 -23.59
CA ARG A 206 -18.65 -20.01 -22.92
C ARG A 206 -19.30 -20.78 -21.77
N GLY A 207 -19.30 -22.11 -21.78
CA GLY A 207 -19.96 -22.93 -20.76
C GLY A 207 -19.24 -22.96 -19.41
N THR A 208 -17.96 -23.35 -19.43
CA THR A 208 -17.13 -23.53 -18.22
C THR A 208 -16.84 -22.21 -17.52
N CYS A 209 -16.65 -21.13 -18.27
CA CYS A 209 -16.30 -19.86 -17.68
C CYS A 209 -17.53 -19.27 -16.92
N ARG A 210 -18.76 -19.53 -17.38
CA ARG A 210 -19.99 -18.95 -16.80
C ARG A 210 -20.27 -19.45 -15.37
N SER A 211 -19.96 -20.71 -15.07
CA SER A 211 -20.10 -21.29 -13.73
C SER A 211 -19.07 -20.73 -12.75
N THR A 212 -17.81 -20.63 -13.17
CA THR A 212 -16.72 -20.03 -12.38
C THR A 212 -17.01 -18.58 -12.02
N ARG A 213 -17.50 -17.78 -12.97
CA ARG A 213 -17.92 -16.38 -12.70
C ARG A 213 -18.98 -16.31 -11.61
N MET A 214 -19.99 -17.18 -11.66
CA MET A 214 -21.10 -17.15 -10.71
C MET A 214 -20.63 -17.53 -9.30
N GLN A 215 -19.68 -18.47 -9.20
CA GLN A 215 -19.04 -18.83 -7.94
C GLN A 215 -18.20 -17.66 -7.38
N ALA A 216 -17.30 -17.07 -8.17
CA ALA A 216 -16.48 -15.94 -7.72
C ALA A 216 -17.31 -14.74 -7.24
N ARG A 217 -18.39 -14.38 -7.95
CA ARG A 217 -19.33 -13.32 -7.53
C ARG A 217 -20.06 -13.65 -6.24
N THR A 218 -20.46 -14.92 -6.06
CA THR A 218 -21.16 -15.35 -4.84
C THR A 218 -20.24 -15.25 -3.63
N VAL A 219 -18.99 -15.72 -3.77
CA VAL A 219 -17.97 -15.63 -2.72
C VAL A 219 -17.64 -14.17 -2.41
N LEU A 220 -17.48 -13.32 -3.42
CA LEU A 220 -17.22 -11.88 -3.22
C LEU A 220 -18.34 -11.20 -2.41
N ARG A 221 -19.60 -11.53 -2.68
CA ARG A 221 -20.75 -10.99 -1.92
C ARG A 221 -20.74 -11.45 -0.47
N GLN A 222 -20.46 -12.74 -0.23
CA GLN A 222 -20.33 -13.29 1.13
C GLN A 222 -19.19 -12.63 1.89
N LEU A 223 -18.02 -12.55 1.26
CA LEU A 223 -16.83 -11.91 1.82
C LEU A 223 -17.11 -10.43 2.13
N SER A 224 -17.70 -9.68 1.21
CA SER A 224 -18.12 -8.30 1.45
C SER A 224 -19.08 -8.18 2.63
N GLY A 225 -19.99 -9.14 2.82
CA GLY A 225 -20.88 -9.20 3.97
C GLY A 225 -20.11 -9.32 5.30
N HIS A 226 -19.13 -10.22 5.36
CA HIS A 226 -18.28 -10.39 6.55
C HIS A 226 -17.37 -9.18 6.80
N LEU A 227 -16.79 -8.60 5.75
CA LEU A 227 -15.88 -7.46 5.86
C LEU A 227 -16.58 -6.16 6.26
N ARG A 228 -17.87 -5.97 5.97
CA ARG A 228 -18.63 -4.77 6.38
C ARG A 228 -18.63 -4.54 7.89
N GLY A 229 -18.58 -5.60 8.69
CA GLY A 229 -18.53 -5.50 10.15
C GLY A 229 -17.12 -5.25 10.70
N LEU A 230 -16.09 -5.46 9.89
CA LEU A 230 -14.72 -5.15 10.24
C LEU A 230 -14.49 -3.69 9.88
N ASN A 231 -14.24 -2.85 10.88
CA ASN A 231 -13.77 -1.47 10.68
C ASN A 231 -12.32 -1.52 10.17
N LEU A 232 -12.15 -2.04 8.95
CA LEU A 232 -10.88 -2.14 8.26
C LEU A 232 -10.35 -0.71 8.14
N ALA A 233 -9.13 -0.52 8.62
CA ALA A 233 -8.39 0.70 8.46
C ALA A 233 -8.61 1.25 7.04
N ASN A 234 -9.26 2.41 6.92
CA ASN A 234 -9.35 3.08 5.63
C ASN A 234 -7.90 3.39 5.20
N PRO A 235 -7.38 2.80 4.11
CA PRO A 235 -6.01 3.04 3.68
C PRO A 235 -5.76 4.52 3.31
N TYR A 236 -6.83 5.27 3.06
CA TYR A 236 -6.81 6.71 2.77
C TYR A 236 -7.20 7.59 3.96
N GLY A 237 -7.48 7.00 5.13
CA GLY A 237 -8.02 7.67 6.32
C GLY A 237 -6.98 8.11 7.36
N GLY A 238 -5.71 8.26 6.96
CA GLY A 238 -4.59 8.51 7.87
C GLY A 238 -4.09 7.24 8.57
N LEU A 239 -3.13 7.41 9.49
CA LEU A 239 -2.54 6.31 10.25
C LEU A 239 -3.58 5.60 11.11
N ALA A 240 -3.99 4.41 10.70
CA ALA A 240 -4.90 3.55 11.45
C ALA A 240 -4.15 2.85 12.60
N LEU A 241 -4.08 3.53 13.74
CA LEU A 241 -3.49 2.98 14.96
C LEU A 241 -4.57 2.34 15.82
N ARG A 242 -4.31 1.12 16.30
CA ARG A 242 -5.22 0.44 17.22
C ARG A 242 -5.02 0.98 18.63
N SER A 243 -6.07 1.56 19.20
CA SER A 243 -6.11 1.91 20.62
C SER A 243 -6.42 0.67 21.47
N PRO A 244 -5.93 0.60 22.72
CA PRO A 244 -6.38 -0.41 23.65
C PRO A 244 -7.90 -0.29 23.87
N PRO A 245 -8.60 -1.41 24.14
CA PRO A 245 -10.02 -1.37 24.46
C PRO A 245 -10.22 -0.54 25.72
N THR A 246 -11.13 0.44 25.64
CA THR A 246 -11.48 1.29 26.78
C THR A 246 -12.50 0.62 27.71
N PHE A 247 -13.08 -0.51 27.28
CA PHE A 247 -14.14 -1.26 27.97
C PHE A 247 -15.28 -0.34 28.42
N THR A 248 -15.58 0.69 27.63
CA THR A 248 -16.75 1.53 27.85
C THR A 248 -18.02 0.68 27.73
N LEU A 249 -19.13 1.16 28.29
CA LEU A 249 -20.39 0.42 28.27
C LEU A 249 -20.85 0.09 26.83
N ALA A 250 -20.55 0.98 25.88
CA ALA A 250 -20.76 0.75 24.44
C ALA A 250 -19.85 -0.35 23.86
N GLU A 251 -18.57 -0.41 24.25
CA GLU A 251 -17.66 -1.48 23.83
C GLU A 251 -18.02 -2.83 24.45
N ARG A 252 -18.47 -2.86 25.71
CA ARG A 252 -18.91 -4.09 26.39
C ARG A 252 -20.14 -4.71 25.73
N GLN A 253 -21.09 -3.88 25.32
CA GLN A 253 -22.29 -4.32 24.59
C GLN A 253 -21.95 -4.98 23.24
N LEU A 254 -20.84 -4.62 22.60
CA LEU A 254 -20.37 -5.26 21.36
C LEU A 254 -19.81 -6.68 21.60
N VAL A 255 -19.33 -6.98 22.81
CA VAL A 255 -18.76 -8.29 23.17
C VAL A 255 -19.79 -9.22 23.83
N GLY A 256 -21.03 -8.76 24.03
CA GLY A 256 -22.12 -9.55 24.59
C GLY A 256 -22.02 -9.81 26.10
N CYS A 257 -21.31 -8.96 26.85
CA CYS A 257 -21.18 -9.01 28.30
C CYS A 257 -21.92 -7.86 28.99
#